data_AF-A0A1F4ZVH9-F1
#
_entry.id   AF-A0A1F4ZVH9-F1
#
_cell.length_a   1.000
_cell.length_b   1.000
_cell.length_c   1.000
_cell.angle_alpha   90.00
_cell.angle_beta   90.00
_cell.angle_gamma   90.00
#
_symmetry.space_group_name_H-M   'P 1'
#
loop_
_entity.id
_entity.type
_entity.pdbx_description
1 polymer ?
#
loop_
_entity_poly.entity_id
_entity_poly.type
_entity_poly.pdbx_seq_one_letter_code
_entity_poly.pdbx_strand_id
1 'polypeptide(L)' 'MTLMTAYAARTFLQKGEAKVASSFRHWSTGQLYVILDFGKSAAYTVLNAVWESLFKRDGFLKRGE' A
#
# COMPACT_ATOMS: atom_id res chain seq x y z
N MET A 1 -11.38 -0.53 -9.73
CA MET A 1 -10.25 -0.45 -8.76
C MET A 1 -10.63 0.60 -7.73
N THR A 2 -10.64 0.25 -6.44
CA THR A 2 -11.23 1.10 -5.38
C THR A 2 -10.13 1.72 -4.52
N LEU A 3 -10.23 3.02 -4.22
CA LEU A 3 -9.37 3.69 -3.25
C LEU A 3 -9.76 3.24 -1.83
N MET A 4 -8.78 2.80 -1.04
CA MET A 4 -8.94 2.53 0.39
C MET A 4 -7.97 3.37 1.21
N THR A 5 -8.30 3.56 2.49
CA THR A 5 -7.42 4.28 3.41
C THR A 5 -6.17 3.46 3.74
N ALA A 6 -5.05 4.12 4.02
CA ALA A 6 -3.80 3.46 4.40
C ALA A 6 -3.96 2.59 5.66
N TYR A 7 -4.84 2.99 6.59
CA TYR A 7 -5.18 2.18 7.75
C TYR A 7 -5.85 0.86 7.35
N ALA A 8 -6.91 0.90 6.53
CA ALA A 8 -7.61 -0.30 6.09
C ALA A 8 -6.67 -1.23 5.32
N ALA A 9 -5.88 -0.68 4.40
CA ALA A 9 -4.85 -1.40 3.65
C ALA A 9 -3.90 -2.17 4.59
N ARG A 10 -3.38 -1.50 5.61
CA ARG A 10 -2.49 -2.11 6.60
C ARG A 10 -3.18 -3.25 7.36
N THR A 11 -4.43 -3.05 7.80
CA THR A 11 -5.18 -4.09 8.51
C THR A 11 -5.38 -5.34 7.65
N PHE A 12 -5.74 -5.18 6.38
CA PHE A 12 -5.90 -6.32 5.47
C PHE A 12 -4.59 -7.06 5.18
N LEU A 13 -3.50 -6.32 5.00
CA LEU A 13 -2.15 -6.89 4.85
C LEU A 13 -1.72 -7.67 6.11
N GLN A 14 -1.93 -7.11 7.30
CA GLN A 14 -1.58 -7.77 8.56
C GLN A 14 -2.38 -9.04 8.83
N LYS A 15 -3.64 -9.09 8.38
CA LYS A 15 -4.49 -10.29 8.47
C LYS A 15 -4.19 -11.32 7.38
N GLY A 16 -3.36 -11.00 6.40
CA GLY A 16 -3.08 -11.85 5.24
C GLY A 16 -4.24 -11.94 4.24
N GLU A 17 -5.26 -11.08 4.38
CA GLU A 17 -6.43 -11.00 3.49
C GLU A 17 -6.12 -10.26 2.18
N ALA A 18 -5.02 -9.50 2.16
CA ALA A 18 -4.48 -8.84 0.97
C ALA A 18 -2.98 -9.06 0.85
N LYS A 19 -2.43 -8.84 -0.34
CA LYS A 19 -0.99 -8.77 -0.61
C LYS A 19 -0.66 -7.50 -1.38
N VAL A 20 0.54 -6.94 -1.16
CA VAL A 20 1.04 -5.87 -2.02
C VAL A 20 1.38 -6.46 -3.37
N ALA A 21 0.67 -6.03 -4.41
CA ALA A 21 0.88 -6.48 -5.77
C ALA A 21 1.92 -5.62 -6.50
N SER A 22 1.89 -4.31 -6.26
CA SER A 22 2.82 -3.35 -6.83
C SER A 22 2.81 -2.06 -6.01
N SER A 23 3.89 -1.29 -6.07
CA SER A 23 3.92 0.07 -5.57
C SER A 23 4.64 0.98 -6.55
N PHE A 24 4.24 2.25 -6.64
CA PHE A 24 4.90 3.24 -7.48
C PHE A 24 4.73 4.65 -6.93
N ARG A 25 5.76 5.47 -7.10
CA ARG A 25 5.72 6.88 -6.69
C ARG A 25 5.16 7.73 -7.82
N HIS A 26 4.14 8.51 -7.52
CA HIS A 26 3.57 9.43 -8.49
C HIS A 26 4.53 10.61 -8.73
N TRP A 27 4.93 10.82 -9.99
CA TRP A 27 6.04 11.72 -10.35
C TRP A 27 5.79 13.18 -9.98
N SER A 28 4.54 13.67 -10.05
CA SER A 28 4.24 15.08 -9.79
C SER A 28 3.89 15.39 -8.34
N THR A 29 3.34 14.40 -7.61
CA THR A 29 2.87 14.61 -6.23
C THR A 29 3.82 14.01 -5.19
N GLY A 30 4.75 13.16 -5.61
CA GLY A 30 5.69 12.45 -4.72
C GLY A 30 5.03 11.39 -3.82
N GLN A 31 3.71 11.21 -3.92
CA GLN A 31 2.94 10.25 -3.12
C GLN A 31 3.20 8.83 -3.58
N LEU A 32 3.27 7.89 -2.64
CA LEU A 32 3.45 6.47 -2.94
C LEU A 32 2.10 5.78 -3.08
N TYR A 33 1.82 5.24 -4.25
CA TYR A 33 0.64 4.44 -4.53
C TYR A 33 1.00 2.97 -4.29
N VAL A 34 0.16 2.26 -3.53
CA VAL A 34 0.31 0.84 -3.24
C VAL A 34 -0.92 0.12 -3.72
N ILE A 35 -0.73 -0.83 -4.64
CA ILE A 35 -1.77 -1.69 -5.19
C ILE A 35 -1.85 -2.97 -4.35
N LEU A 36 -3.07 -3.31 -3.96
CA LEU A 36 -3.38 -4.47 -3.13
C LEU A 36 -4.18 -5.48 -3.94
N ASP A 37 -3.76 -6.74 -3.87
CA ASP A 37 -4.45 -7.87 -4.45
C ASP A 37 -5.20 -8.67 -3.36
N PHE A 38 -6.50 -8.87 -3.58
CA PHE A 38 -7.41 -9.67 -2.76
C PHE A 38 -7.81 -10.97 -3.48
N GLY A 39 -7.12 -11.34 -4.56
CA GLY A 39 -7.34 -12.53 -5.40
C GLY A 39 -8.39 -12.33 -6.50
N LYS A 40 -9.60 -11.87 -6.15
CA LYS A 40 -10.68 -11.60 -7.13
C LYS A 40 -10.90 -10.11 -7.40
N SER A 41 -10.26 -9.25 -6.63
CA SER A 41 -10.41 -7.80 -6.73
C SER A 41 -9.10 -7.11 -6.36
N ALA A 42 -8.96 -5.86 -6.82
CA ALA A 42 -7.82 -5.02 -6.50
C ALA A 42 -8.29 -3.69 -5.91
N ALA A 43 -7.57 -3.22 -4.90
CA ALA A 43 -7.70 -1.90 -4.32
C ALA A 43 -6.37 -1.18 -4.38
N TYR A 44 -6.37 0.12 -4.11
CA TYR A 44 -5.13 0.86 -3.91
C TYR A 44 -5.25 1.79 -2.72
N THR A 45 -4.11 2.10 -2.11
CA THR A 45 -3.98 3.15 -1.10
C THR A 45 -2.87 4.11 -1.52
N VAL A 46 -3.00 5.37 -1.11
CA VAL A 46 -1.97 6.39 -1.28
C VAL A 46 -1.34 6.64 0.09
N LEU A 47 -0.03 6.50 0.19
CA LEU A 47 0.72 6.67 1.42
C LEU A 47 1.38 8.05 1.45
N ASN A 48 1.26 8.71 2.61
CA ASN A 48 2.13 9.80 2.99
C ASN A 48 3.39 9.24 3.68
N ALA A 49 4.35 10.11 4.02
CA ALA A 49 5.63 9.70 4.61
C ALA A 49 5.47 8.85 5.90
N VAL A 50 4.50 9.19 6.76
CA VAL A 50 4.24 8.45 8.01
C VAL A 50 3.79 7.01 7.71
N TRP A 51 2.83 6.85 6.81
CA TRP A 51 2.34 5.53 6.44
C TRP A 51 3.35 4.71 5.65
N GLU A 52 4.14 5.36 4.79
CA GLU A 52 5.25 4.72 4.09
C GLU A 52 6.26 4.11 5.07
N SER A 53 6.66 4.87 6.11
CA SER A 53 7.53 4.35 7.17
C SER A 53 6.90 3.17 7.93
N LEU A 54 5.59 3.21 8.20
CA LEU A 54 4.88 2.12 8.86
C LEU A 54 4.82 0.85 7.99
N PHE A 55 4.52 0.98 6.70
CA PHE A 55 4.46 -0.16 5.78
C PHE A 55 5.85 -0.79 5.59
N LYS A 56 6.92 0.02 5.53
CA LYS A 56 8.31 -0.47 5.49
C LYS A 56 8.69 -1.18 6.79
N ARG A 57 8.32 -0.64 7.95
CA ARG A 57 8.58 -1.26 9.26
C ARG A 57 7.88 -2.61 9.39
N ASP A 58 6.65 -2.70 8.89
CA ASP A 58 5.85 -3.92 8.92
C ASP A 58 6.26 -4.94 7.82
N GLY A 59 7.23 -4.58 6.96
CA GLY A 59 7.79 -5.46 5.92
C GLY A 59 6.94 -5.57 4.66
N PHE A 60 5.93 -4.72 4.48
CA PHE A 60 5.06 -4.72 3.30
C PHE A 60 5.68 -4.01 2.08
N LEU A 61 6.66 -3.14 2.31
CA LEU A 61 7.38 -2.39 1.27
C LEU A 61 8.89 -2.50 1.51
N LYS A 62 9.67 -2.47 0.42
CA LYS A 62 11.13 -2.47 0.48
C LYS A 62 11.71 -1.06 0.64
N ARG A 63 12.96 -0.97 1.10
CA ARG A 63 13.73 0.29 1.05
C ARG A 63 13.99 0.65 -0.41
N GLY A 64 13.39 1.75 -0.88
CA GLY A 64 13.59 2.28 -2.24
C GLY A 64 12.31 2.45 -3.05
N GLU A 65 11.20 1.84 -2.62
CA GLU A 65 9.83 2.17 -3.05
C GLU A 65 9.35 3.46 -2.35
#